data_AF-A0A3M2F4C8-F1
#
_entry.id   AF-A0A3M2F4C8-F1
#
_cell.length_a   1.000
_cell.length_b   1.000
_cell.length_c   1.000
_cell.angle_alpha   90.00
_cell.angle_beta   90.00
_cell.angle_gamma   90.00
#
_symmetry.space_group_name_H-M   'P 1'
#
loop_
_entity.id
_entity.type
_entity.pdbx_description
1 polymer ?
#
loop_
_entity_poly.entity_id
_entity_poly.type
_entity_poly.pdbx_seq_one_letter_code
_entity_poly.pdbx_strand_id
1 'polypeptide(L)' 'MREIFGKEVVVINVGLDLFAEELEKATVPVQRVAWRPPAQGKKKVQDLLARIKKKKGKE' A
#
# COMPACT_ATOMS: atom_id res chain seq x y z
N MET A 1 -2.09 -27.96 12.74
CA MET A 1 -2.99 -27.32 11.76
C MET A 1 -2.93 -25.81 12.02
N ARG A 2 -2.68 -24.96 11.02
CA ARG A 2 -2.50 -23.51 11.27
C ARG A 2 -3.86 -22.88 11.63
N GLU A 3 -3.94 -22.11 12.70
CA GLU A 3 -5.16 -21.52 13.30
C GLU A 3 -5.92 -20.48 12.44
N ILE A 4 -5.59 -20.40 11.16
CA ILE A 4 -6.11 -19.42 10.20
C ILE A 4 -7.11 -20.04 9.22
N PHE A 5 -7.12 -21.37 9.06
CA PHE A 5 -8.05 -22.03 8.16
C PHE A 5 -9.47 -22.03 8.76
N GLY A 6 -10.46 -21.69 7.94
CA GLY A 6 -11.87 -21.64 8.34
C GLY A 6 -12.32 -20.35 9.01
N LYS A 7 -11.40 -19.38 9.22
CA LYS A 7 -11.77 -18.02 9.65
C LYS A 7 -12.15 -17.16 8.46
N GLU A 8 -12.98 -16.15 8.71
CA GLU A 8 -13.34 -15.14 7.71
C GLU A 8 -12.08 -14.42 7.21
N VAL A 9 -11.99 -14.25 5.89
CA VAL A 9 -10.90 -13.53 5.26
C VAL A 9 -11.28 -12.05 5.16
N VAL A 10 -10.49 -11.19 5.76
CA VAL A 10 -10.62 -9.73 5.65
C VAL A 10 -9.39 -9.16 4.96
N VAL A 11 -9.58 -8.25 4.00
CA VAL A 11 -8.50 -7.76 3.14
C VAL A 11 -8.32 -6.26 3.26
N ILE A 12 -7.06 -5.81 3.38
CA ILE A 12 -6.68 -4.40 3.22
C ILE A 12 -6.01 -4.26 1.86
N ASN A 13 -6.69 -3.67 0.89
CA ASN A 13 -6.13 -3.45 -0.44
C ASN A 13 -5.23 -2.21 -0.44
N VAL A 14 -3.98 -2.41 -0.85
CA VAL A 14 -2.98 -1.35 -1.04
C VAL A 14 -2.48 -1.44 -2.47
N GLY A 15 -2.74 -0.42 -3.28
CA GLY A 15 -2.28 -0.37 -4.66
C GLY A 15 -3.42 -0.28 -5.66
N LEU A 16 -3.54 -1.27 -6.54
CA LEU A 16 -4.47 -1.23 -7.67
C LEU A 16 -5.91 -1.46 -7.21
N ASP A 17 -6.82 -0.59 -7.67
CA ASP A 17 -8.26 -0.70 -7.40
C ASP A 17 -8.86 -1.99 -7.95
N LEU A 18 -8.33 -2.50 -9.08
CA LEU A 18 -8.77 -3.74 -9.70
C LEU A 18 -8.81 -4.92 -8.72
N PHE A 19 -7.84 -5.04 -7.81
CA PHE A 19 -7.83 -6.15 -6.84
C PHE A 19 -8.95 -6.04 -5.81
N ALA A 20 -9.26 -4.83 -5.34
CA ALA A 20 -10.39 -4.64 -4.44
C ALA A 20 -11.72 -4.89 -5.15
N GLU A 21 -11.86 -4.42 -6.40
CA GLU A 21 -13.06 -4.63 -7.19
C GLU A 21 -13.36 -6.12 -7.41
N GLU A 22 -12.35 -6.92 -7.76
CA GLU A 22 -12.53 -8.37 -7.96
C GLU A 22 -12.88 -9.10 -6.65
N LEU A 23 -12.31 -8.69 -5.52
CA LEU A 23 -12.59 -9.28 -4.21
C LEU A 23 -13.99 -8.89 -3.67
N GLU A 24 -14.39 -7.64 -3.86
CA GLU A 24 -15.72 -7.15 -3.50
C GLU A 24 -16.81 -7.87 -4.30
N LYS A 25 -16.59 -8.16 -5.60
CA LYS A 25 -17.50 -9.00 -6.42
C LYS A 25 -17.64 -10.41 -5.86
N ALA A 26 -16.57 -10.96 -5.28
CA ALA A 26 -16.59 -12.23 -4.58
C ALA A 26 -17.17 -12.14 -3.15
N THR A 27 -17.74 -10.99 -2.77
CA THR A 27 -18.34 -10.74 -1.44
C THR A 27 -17.31 -10.84 -0.30
N VAL A 28 -16.02 -10.64 -0.60
CA VAL A 28 -14.98 -10.58 0.44
C VAL A 28 -14.96 -9.17 1.05
N PRO A 29 -14.88 -9.03 2.39
CA PRO A 29 -14.69 -7.73 3.03
C PRO A 29 -13.34 -7.10 2.65
N VAL A 30 -13.37 -5.92 2.01
CA VAL A 30 -12.17 -5.19 1.59
C VAL A 30 -12.17 -3.76 2.12
N GLN A 31 -11.08 -3.34 2.77
CA GLN A 31 -10.77 -1.94 3.05
C GLN A 31 -9.73 -1.44 2.06
N ARG A 32 -10.07 -0.42 1.28
CA ARG A 32 -9.12 0.23 0.34
C ARG A 32 -8.31 1.30 1.05
N VAL A 33 -7.01 1.33 0.78
CA VAL A 33 -6.11 2.38 1.25
C VAL A 33 -5.65 3.21 0.05
N ALA A 34 -5.87 4.52 0.11
CA ALA A 34 -5.43 5.49 -0.90
C ALA A 34 -3.92 5.76 -0.84
N TRP A 35 -3.12 4.70 -0.85
CA TRP A 35 -1.68 4.76 -0.78
C TRP A 35 -1.08 5.10 -2.15
N ARG A 36 0.01 5.87 -2.14
CA ARG A 36 0.81 6.15 -3.34
C ARG A 36 2.29 5.95 -3.00
N PRO A 37 3.10 5.38 -3.91
CA PRO A 37 4.53 5.25 -3.67
C PRO A 37 5.19 6.62 -3.55
N PRO A 38 6.26 6.76 -2.73
CA PRO A 38 7.02 8.00 -2.63
C PRO A 38 7.46 8.50 -4.00
N ALA A 39 7.23 9.79 -4.24
CA ALA A 39 7.47 10.44 -5.52
C ALA A 39 6.86 9.72 -6.74
N GLN A 40 5.80 8.93 -6.54
CA GLN A 40 5.14 8.14 -7.59
C GLN A 40 6.11 7.24 -8.37
N GLY A 41 7.16 6.73 -7.71
CA GLY A 41 8.19 5.91 -8.37
C GLY A 41 9.18 6.69 -9.24
N LYS A 42 9.09 8.02 -9.32
CA LYS A 42 10.03 8.85 -10.09
C LYS A 42 11.39 8.92 -9.38
N LYS A 43 12.32 8.04 -9.76
CA LYS A 43 13.66 7.93 -9.14
C LYS A 43 14.36 9.28 -8.93
N LYS A 44 14.39 10.14 -9.95
CA LYS A 44 15.01 11.49 -9.85
C LYS A 44 14.41 12.34 -8.71
N VAL A 45 13.10 12.27 -8.52
CA VAL A 45 12.39 13.00 -7.47
C VAL A 45 12.63 12.35 -6.11
N GLN A 46 12.68 11.01 -6.05
CA GLN A 46 13.06 10.29 -4.82
C GLN A 46 14.47 10.67 -4.35
N ASP A 47 15.44 10.69 -5.26
CA ASP A 47 16.82 11.06 -4.97
C ASP A 47 16.93 12.50 -4.45
N LEU A 48 16.16 13.43 -5.04
CA LEU A 48 16.09 14.82 -4.58
C LEU A 48 15.49 14.92 -3.17
N LEU A 49 14.38 14.24 -2.90
CA LEU A 49 13.74 14.23 -1.58
C LEU A 49 14.67 13.62 -0.52
N ALA A 50 15.41 12.57 -0.85
CA ALA A 50 16.38 11.95 0.05
C ALA A 50 17.51 12.91 0.44
N ARG A 51 18.03 13.70 -0.53
CA ARG A 51 19.03 14.74 -0.27
C ARG A 51 18.51 15.83 0.67
N ILE A 52 17.26 16.28 0.47
CA ILE A 52 16.63 17.29 1.34
C ILE A 52 16.48 16.76 2.77
N LYS A 53 15.99 15.52 2.94
CA LYS A 53 15.87 14.88 4.26
C LYS A 53 17.22 14.76 4.98
N LYS A 54 18.27 14.35 4.26
CA LYS A 54 19.64 14.26 4.81
C LYS A 54 20.18 15.59 5.29
N LYS A 55 19.81 16.71 4.63
CA LYS A 55 20.23 18.05 5.02
C LYS A 55 19.50 18.54 6.29
N LYS A 56 18.21 18.21 6.45
CA LYS A 56 17.41 18.57 7.63
C LYS A 56 17.76 17.81 8.92
N GLY A 57 18.38 16.63 8.82
CA GLY A 57 18.81 15.84 10.00
C GLY A 57 20.22 16.17 10.50
N LYS A 58 20.82 17.26 10.01
CA LYS A 58 22.18 17.72 10.36
C LYS A 58 22.19 19.07 11.08
N GLU A 59 21.01 19.59 11.41
CA GLU A 59 20.76 20.78 12.24
C GLU A 59 20.19 20.33 13.59
#